data_AF-A0A2K3PL60-F1
#
_entry.id   AF-A0A2K3PL60-F1
#
_cell.length_a   1.000
_cell.length_b   1.000
_cell.length_c   1.000
_cell.angle_alpha   90.00
_cell.angle_beta   90.00
_cell.angle_gamma   90.00
#
_symmetry.space_group_name_H-M   'P 1'
#
loop_
_entity.id
_entity.type
_entity.pdbx_description
1 polymer ?
#
loop_
_entity_poly.entity_id
_entity_poly.type
_entity_poly.pdbx_seq_one_letter_code
_entity_poly.pdbx_strand_id
1 'polypeptide(L)'
;MGKNDFLTPKAIANRIKAKGLQKLRWYCQMCQKQCRDENGFKCHCMSEGHQRQMQIFGQNPTRIIEGYTEEFETTFLEHMKRSHRFSRVAATVVYNEYINDRNHVHMNSTEWATLTEFVKYLGRTGKCKVEETPKGWFITYIDRDSETLFKEKMKNKRAKADLVDEEKQEKEIQKQIERAEQMMQQSIPDSEQPSQVETTRELNVEDGTKIGFSLGSSAKPVTKEKGEASRIVFDEVDEEKHEERNPKNNLKRKESGGGKSTLEEMIKEEERKKEKLNRKDYWLHEGIVVKVMSKVLAEKGYYKQKGVVKKVIDKYVGEIEMLDNKHVLRVDQEELETVIPQVGGRVKIVNGAYRGSLARLLGVDTDRFCAKVQIEKGAYDGRVLKAVEYEDICKVA
;
A
#
# COMPACT_ATOMS: atom_id res chain seq x y z
N MET A 1 -41.76 -0.47 -35.10
CA MET A 1 -40.36 0.00 -35.20
C MET A 1 -39.45 -1.06 -34.60
N GLY A 2 -38.54 -1.64 -35.38
CA GLY A 2 -37.71 -2.78 -34.94
C GLY A 2 -36.73 -2.40 -33.82
N LYS A 3 -36.65 -3.25 -32.80
CA LYS A 3 -35.72 -3.10 -31.67
C LYS A 3 -34.28 -3.09 -32.21
N ASN A 4 -33.54 -2.02 -31.91
CA ASN A 4 -32.12 -1.94 -32.26
C ASN A 4 -31.31 -2.82 -31.32
N ASP A 5 -31.30 -4.12 -31.57
CA ASP A 5 -30.51 -5.07 -30.78
C ASP A 5 -29.00 -4.82 -30.97
N PHE A 6 -28.24 -5.12 -29.91
CA PHE A 6 -26.81 -4.83 -29.72
C PHE A 6 -25.89 -5.31 -30.86
N LEU A 7 -26.32 -6.32 -31.63
CA LEU A 7 -25.59 -6.93 -32.74
C LEU A 7 -26.07 -6.48 -34.14
N THR A 8 -26.99 -5.53 -34.24
CA THR A 8 -27.41 -5.05 -35.57
C THR A 8 -26.25 -4.39 -36.31
N PRO A 9 -26.16 -4.55 -37.65
CA PRO A 9 -25.13 -3.89 -38.47
C PRO A 9 -25.06 -2.38 -38.25
N LYS A 10 -26.20 -1.74 -37.96
CA LYS A 10 -26.30 -0.32 -37.60
C LYS A 10 -25.66 -0.01 -36.24
N ALA A 11 -25.88 -0.85 -35.22
CA ALA A 11 -25.24 -0.72 -33.90
C ALA A 11 -23.73 -0.95 -33.98
N ILE A 12 -23.30 -1.95 -34.75
CA ILE A 12 -21.88 -2.25 -34.99
C ILE A 12 -21.20 -1.12 -35.76
N ALA A 13 -21.80 -0.63 -36.84
CA ALA A 13 -21.29 0.52 -37.59
C ALA A 13 -21.22 1.79 -36.72
N ASN A 14 -22.19 2.00 -35.83
CA ASN A 14 -22.14 3.11 -34.87
C ASN A 14 -21.03 2.95 -33.84
N ARG A 15 -20.75 1.73 -33.37
CA ARG A 15 -19.66 1.44 -32.43
C ARG A 15 -18.29 1.60 -33.09
N ILE A 16 -18.11 1.10 -34.30
CA ILE A 16 -16.88 1.27 -35.09
C ILE A 16 -16.60 2.75 -35.34
N LYS A 17 -17.62 3.51 -35.75
CA LYS A 17 -17.49 4.97 -35.94
C LYS A 17 -17.23 5.72 -34.63
N ALA A 18 -17.64 5.18 -33.49
CA ALA A 18 -17.39 5.74 -32.16
C ALA A 18 -16.04 5.36 -31.55
N LYS A 19 -15.24 4.46 -32.15
CA LYS A 19 -13.95 4.01 -31.64
C LYS A 19 -12.76 4.95 -31.96
N GLY A 20 -12.94 5.91 -32.87
CA GLY A 20 -11.93 6.94 -33.13
C GLY A 20 -12.06 8.12 -32.16
N LEU A 21 -10.94 8.77 -31.82
CA LEU A 21 -10.92 10.04 -31.09
C LEU A 21 -11.58 11.11 -31.97
N GLN A 22 -12.92 11.24 -31.87
CA GLN A 22 -13.69 12.22 -32.63
C GLN A 22 -13.35 13.63 -32.14
N LYS A 23 -13.37 14.63 -33.03
CA LYS A 23 -13.11 16.02 -32.66
C LYS A 23 -13.99 16.42 -31.46
N LEU A 24 -13.35 16.84 -30.36
CA LEU A 24 -13.98 17.23 -29.08
C LEU A 24 -14.98 18.39 -29.17
N ARG A 25 -15.15 18.99 -30.36
CA ARG A 25 -16.09 20.10 -30.62
C ARG A 25 -17.53 19.80 -30.19
N TRP A 26 -17.95 18.52 -30.17
CA TRP A 26 -19.32 18.11 -29.86
C TRP A 26 -19.44 17.30 -28.56
N TYR A 27 -18.55 17.51 -27.59
CA TYR A 27 -18.60 16.87 -26.28
C TYR A 27 -19.25 17.77 -25.21
N CYS A 28 -20.13 17.22 -24.39
CA CYS A 28 -20.69 17.92 -23.23
C CYS A 28 -20.12 17.33 -21.92
N GLN A 29 -19.29 18.10 -21.21
CA GLN A 29 -18.72 17.69 -19.91
C GLN A 29 -19.81 17.46 -18.87
N MET A 30 -20.80 18.37 -18.80
CA MET A 30 -21.86 18.35 -17.79
C MET A 30 -22.75 17.10 -17.86
N CYS A 31 -22.81 16.47 -19.04
CA CYS A 31 -23.55 15.23 -19.24
C CYS A 31 -22.64 14.05 -19.59
N GLN A 32 -21.31 14.27 -19.54
CA GLN A 32 -20.26 13.34 -19.98
C GLN A 32 -20.58 12.66 -21.32
N LYS A 33 -21.16 13.42 -22.25
CA LYS A 33 -21.77 12.88 -23.48
C LYS A 33 -21.06 13.40 -24.72
N GLN A 34 -20.42 12.48 -25.43
CA GLN A 34 -19.91 12.74 -26.78
C GLN A 34 -21.07 12.70 -27.79
N CYS A 35 -21.36 13.84 -28.40
CA CYS A 35 -22.24 13.91 -29.57
C CYS A 35 -21.40 13.75 -30.84
N ARG A 36 -22.06 13.25 -31.90
CA ARG A 36 -21.38 12.85 -33.15
C ARG A 36 -21.20 14.01 -34.12
N ASP A 37 -22.24 14.82 -34.25
CA ASP A 37 -22.35 15.91 -35.20
C ASP A 37 -22.98 17.13 -34.52
N GLU A 38 -22.87 18.29 -35.16
CA GLU A 38 -23.42 19.57 -34.66
C GLU A 38 -24.91 19.46 -34.30
N ASN A 39 -25.70 18.83 -35.16
CA ASN A 39 -27.14 18.67 -34.93
C ASN A 39 -27.42 17.77 -33.72
N GLY A 40 -26.61 16.73 -33.52
CA GLY A 40 -26.72 15.87 -32.34
C GLY A 40 -26.39 16.61 -31.04
N PHE A 41 -25.41 17.51 -31.09
CA PHE A 41 -25.06 18.37 -29.95
C PHE A 41 -26.16 19.39 -29.66
N LYS A 42 -26.72 20.05 -30.68
CA LYS A 42 -27.86 20.97 -30.52
C LYS A 42 -29.07 20.26 -29.91
N CYS A 43 -29.45 19.09 -30.42
CA CYS A 43 -30.53 18.30 -29.83
C CYS A 43 -30.22 17.87 -28.39
N HIS A 44 -28.96 17.59 -28.06
CA HIS A 44 -28.56 17.30 -26.68
C HIS A 44 -28.70 18.54 -25.77
N CYS A 45 -28.26 19.72 -26.20
CA CYS A 45 -28.42 20.95 -25.43
C CYS A 45 -29.90 21.30 -25.18
N MET A 46 -30.77 20.99 -26.13
CA MET A 46 -32.22 21.18 -26.00
C MET A 46 -32.93 20.08 -25.20
N SER A 47 -32.24 19.00 -24.83
CA SER A 47 -32.84 17.88 -24.11
C SER A 47 -33.07 18.21 -22.63
N GLU A 48 -34.16 17.69 -22.07
CA GLU A 48 -34.52 17.90 -20.65
C GLU A 48 -33.41 17.48 -19.69
N GLY A 49 -32.72 16.38 -19.98
CA GLY A 49 -31.60 15.90 -19.16
C GLY A 49 -30.42 16.88 -19.09
N HIS A 50 -30.10 17.55 -20.20
CA HIS A 50 -29.07 18.59 -20.22
C HIS A 50 -29.54 19.84 -19.49
N GLN A 51 -30.78 20.28 -19.74
CA GLN A 51 -31.36 21.46 -19.08
C GLN A 51 -31.42 21.30 -17.56
N ARG A 52 -31.76 20.10 -17.07
CA ARG A 52 -31.73 19.78 -15.64
C ARG A 52 -30.33 19.90 -15.05
N GLN A 53 -29.32 19.37 -15.74
CA GLN A 53 -27.92 19.52 -15.32
C GLN A 53 -27.47 20.98 -15.33
N MET A 54 -27.93 21.78 -16.29
CA MET A 54 -27.67 23.23 -16.32
C MET A 54 -28.33 23.98 -15.17
N GLN A 55 -29.52 23.58 -14.74
CA GLN A 55 -30.17 24.16 -13.56
C GLN A 55 -29.40 23.82 -12.27
N ILE A 56 -28.92 22.58 -12.13
CA ILE A 56 -28.09 22.17 -11.00
C ILE A 56 -26.77 22.97 -10.98
N PHE A 57 -26.16 23.15 -12.16
CA PHE A 57 -24.97 23.97 -12.31
C PHE A 57 -25.21 25.43 -11.94
N GLY A 58 -26.34 26.01 -12.36
CA GLY A 58 -26.71 27.38 -12.01
C GLY A 58 -26.94 27.60 -10.51
N GLN A 59 -27.31 26.57 -9.76
CA GLN A 59 -27.49 26.67 -8.31
C GLN A 59 -26.16 26.73 -7.56
N ASN A 60 -25.15 25.95 -7.99
CA ASN A 60 -23.85 25.88 -7.33
C ASN A 60 -22.71 25.68 -8.35
N PRO A 61 -22.31 26.72 -9.10
CA PRO A 61 -21.30 26.58 -10.14
C PRO A 61 -19.90 26.30 -9.57
N THR A 62 -19.56 26.94 -8.44
CA THR A 62 -18.23 26.83 -7.80
C THR A 62 -17.92 25.40 -7.39
N ARG A 63 -18.82 24.77 -6.64
CA ARG A 63 -18.65 23.39 -6.14
C ARG A 63 -18.44 22.37 -7.26
N ILE A 64 -19.13 22.55 -8.39
CA ILE A 64 -19.03 21.62 -9.52
C ILE A 64 -17.69 21.81 -10.25
N ILE A 65 -17.27 23.07 -10.44
CA ILE A 65 -15.95 23.39 -11.03
C ILE A 65 -14.83 22.88 -10.13
N GLU A 66 -14.93 23.05 -8.81
CA GLU A 66 -13.99 22.50 -7.82
C GLU A 66 -13.89 20.98 -7.93
N GLY A 67 -15.03 20.28 -8.03
CA GLY A 67 -15.04 18.82 -8.22
C GLY A 67 -14.34 18.37 -9.51
N TYR A 68 -14.61 19.04 -10.64
CA TYR A 68 -13.90 18.74 -11.89
C TYR A 68 -12.41 19.09 -11.82
N THR A 69 -12.05 20.13 -11.08
CA THR A 69 -10.66 20.56 -10.87
C THR A 69 -9.90 19.52 -10.06
N GLU A 70 -10.48 19.00 -8.98
CA GLU A 70 -9.90 17.94 -8.16
C GLU A 70 -9.76 16.62 -8.93
N GLU A 71 -10.79 16.24 -9.70
CA GLU A 71 -10.77 15.04 -10.54
C GLU A 71 -9.71 15.16 -11.64
N PHE A 72 -9.65 16.30 -12.33
CA PHE A 72 -8.63 16.57 -13.34
C PHE A 72 -7.22 16.50 -12.76
N GLU A 73 -6.98 17.14 -11.61
CA GLU A 73 -5.67 17.13 -10.97
C GLU A 73 -5.26 15.71 -10.57
N THR A 74 -6.16 14.99 -9.90
CA THR A 74 -5.88 13.64 -9.40
C THR A 74 -5.56 12.69 -10.55
N THR A 75 -6.38 12.69 -11.59
CA THR A 75 -6.19 11.83 -12.77
C THR A 75 -4.94 12.22 -13.56
N PHE A 76 -4.64 13.52 -13.70
CA PHE A 76 -3.41 13.98 -14.34
C PHE A 76 -2.16 13.54 -13.57
N LEU A 77 -2.15 13.70 -12.25
CA LEU A 77 -1.03 13.28 -11.40
C LEU A 77 -0.89 11.75 -11.36
N GLU A 78 -1.99 11.00 -11.36
CA GLU A 78 -1.96 9.54 -11.45
C GLU A 78 -1.36 9.07 -12.77
N HIS A 79 -1.75 9.69 -13.89
CA HIS A 79 -1.12 9.42 -15.19
C HIS A 79 0.38 9.74 -15.16
N MET A 80 0.76 10.86 -14.55
CA MET A 80 2.16 11.25 -14.38
C MET A 80 2.94 10.25 -13.52
N LYS A 81 2.36 9.76 -12.42
CA LYS A 81 2.96 8.72 -11.56
C LYS A 81 3.18 7.41 -12.30
N ARG A 82 2.24 7.01 -13.17
CA ARG A 82 2.30 5.74 -13.89
C ARG A 82 3.27 5.78 -15.06
N SER A 83 3.22 6.85 -15.86
CA SER A 83 3.95 6.95 -17.13
C SER A 83 5.30 7.64 -16.98
N HIS A 84 5.42 8.63 -16.08
CA HIS A 84 6.54 9.58 -16.02
C HIS A 84 7.04 9.85 -14.59
N ARG A 85 7.15 8.81 -13.75
CA ARG A 85 7.44 8.93 -12.31
C ARG A 85 8.71 9.70 -11.96
N PHE A 86 9.80 9.45 -12.68
CA PHE A 86 11.12 10.05 -12.44
C PHE A 86 11.65 10.82 -13.65
N SER A 87 10.83 10.95 -14.69
CA SER A 87 11.25 11.55 -15.95
C SER A 87 10.92 13.04 -15.96
N ARG A 88 11.82 13.81 -16.57
CA ARG A 88 11.57 15.21 -16.92
C ARG A 88 10.89 15.23 -18.29
N VAL A 89 9.63 15.64 -18.33
CA VAL A 89 8.81 15.55 -19.55
C VAL A 89 8.15 16.90 -19.84
N ALA A 90 7.98 17.21 -21.12
CA ALA A 90 7.24 18.40 -21.54
C ALA A 90 5.77 18.27 -21.13
N ALA A 91 5.20 19.31 -20.51
CA ALA A 91 3.82 19.30 -20.02
C ALA A 91 2.80 19.02 -21.14
N THR A 92 3.07 19.47 -22.36
CA THR A 92 2.23 19.22 -23.54
C THR A 92 2.16 17.75 -23.91
N VAL A 93 3.26 17.01 -23.76
CA VAL A 93 3.29 15.56 -24.03
C VAL A 93 2.43 14.82 -23.01
N VAL A 94 2.59 15.13 -21.73
CA VAL A 94 1.80 14.53 -20.65
C VAL A 94 0.30 14.84 -20.84
N TYR A 95 -0.03 16.08 -21.19
CA TYR A 95 -1.42 16.47 -21.46
C TYR A 95 -2.00 15.76 -22.69
N ASN A 96 -1.23 15.61 -23.77
CA ASN A 96 -1.67 14.87 -24.95
C ASN A 96 -1.93 13.38 -24.66
N GLU A 97 -1.12 12.77 -23.80
CA GLU A 97 -1.35 11.41 -23.33
C GLU A 97 -2.59 11.32 -22.43
N TYR A 98 -2.82 12.32 -21.59
CA TYR A 98 -3.99 12.41 -20.72
C TYR A 98 -5.29 12.44 -21.53
N ILE A 99 -5.36 13.30 -22.55
CA ILE A 99 -6.56 13.44 -23.40
C ILE A 99 -6.80 12.23 -24.33
N ASN A 100 -5.87 11.28 -24.40
CA ASN A 100 -6.11 10.04 -25.15
C ASN A 100 -7.13 9.14 -24.46
N ASP A 101 -7.31 9.26 -23.14
CA ASP A 101 -8.42 8.59 -22.46
C ASP A 101 -9.74 9.21 -22.93
N ARG A 102 -10.75 8.40 -23.24
CA ARG A 102 -12.05 8.89 -23.67
C ARG A 102 -12.82 9.59 -22.55
N ASN A 103 -12.57 9.20 -21.30
CA ASN A 103 -13.33 9.65 -20.14
C ASN A 103 -12.56 10.70 -19.32
N HIS A 104 -11.55 11.35 -19.91
CA HIS A 104 -10.81 12.41 -19.25
C HIS A 104 -11.70 13.64 -19.00
N VAL A 105 -11.39 14.38 -17.93
CA VAL A 105 -12.01 15.69 -17.68
C VAL A 105 -11.34 16.70 -18.59
N HIS A 106 -12.14 17.44 -19.37
CA HIS A 106 -11.57 18.43 -20.27
C HIS A 106 -11.08 19.66 -19.49
N MET A 107 -9.90 20.20 -19.85
CA MET A 107 -9.27 21.37 -19.19
C MET A 107 -10.23 22.56 -19.05
N ASN A 108 -10.96 22.92 -20.12
CA ASN A 108 -11.94 24.02 -20.12
C ASN A 108 -13.07 23.89 -19.08
N SER A 109 -13.24 22.73 -18.46
CA SER A 109 -14.25 22.49 -17.43
C SER A 109 -13.72 22.63 -16.01
N THR A 110 -12.42 22.92 -15.87
CA THR A 110 -11.73 23.17 -14.61
C THR A 110 -11.53 24.67 -14.38
N GLU A 111 -10.97 25.04 -13.23
CA GLU A 111 -10.58 26.43 -12.95
C GLU A 111 -9.45 26.96 -13.86
N TRP A 112 -8.68 26.07 -14.51
CA TRP A 112 -7.53 26.44 -15.32
C TRP A 112 -7.92 26.59 -16.80
N ALA A 113 -7.83 27.81 -17.33
CA ALA A 113 -8.14 28.06 -18.73
C ALA A 113 -7.04 27.59 -19.69
N THR A 114 -5.81 27.46 -19.19
CA THR A 114 -4.64 27.07 -20.01
C THR A 114 -3.77 26.05 -19.29
N LEU A 115 -3.12 25.17 -20.07
CA LEU A 115 -2.16 24.20 -19.53
C LEU A 115 -1.02 24.87 -18.76
N THR A 116 -0.58 26.05 -19.20
CA THR A 116 0.47 26.82 -18.53
C THR A 116 0.06 27.26 -17.13
N GLU A 117 -1.19 27.68 -16.95
CA GLU A 117 -1.73 28.08 -15.64
C GLU A 117 -1.75 26.90 -14.67
N PHE A 118 -2.24 25.74 -15.14
CA PHE A 118 -2.23 24.50 -14.37
C PHE A 118 -0.80 24.06 -14.00
N VAL A 119 0.16 24.12 -14.94
CA VAL A 119 1.56 23.77 -14.66
C VAL A 119 2.16 24.72 -13.62
N LYS A 120 1.89 26.02 -13.70
CA LYS A 120 2.31 27.00 -12.67
C LYS A 120 1.68 26.69 -11.31
N TYR A 121 0.44 26.23 -11.28
CA TYR A 121 -0.23 25.78 -10.06
C TYR A 121 0.46 24.54 -9.45
N LEU A 122 0.80 23.53 -10.26
CA LEU A 122 1.53 22.34 -9.80
C LEU A 122 2.91 22.68 -9.21
N GLY A 123 3.58 23.69 -9.77
CA GLY A 123 4.82 24.24 -9.22
C GLY A 123 4.61 24.94 -7.87
N ARG A 124 3.57 25.78 -7.76
CA ARG A 124 3.21 26.50 -6.52
C ARG A 124 2.82 25.55 -5.38
N THR A 125 2.07 24.49 -5.68
CA THR A 125 1.70 23.46 -4.69
C THR A 125 2.85 22.50 -4.36
N GLY A 126 3.94 22.54 -5.14
CA GLY A 126 5.10 21.68 -4.99
C GLY A 126 4.80 20.21 -5.27
N LYS A 127 3.76 19.91 -6.04
CA LYS A 127 3.41 18.55 -6.47
C LYS A 127 4.32 18.09 -7.63
N CYS A 128 4.73 19.05 -8.46
CA CYS A 128 5.71 18.83 -9.52
C CYS A 128 6.81 19.90 -9.46
N LYS A 129 8.04 19.52 -9.82
CA LYS A 129 9.09 20.47 -10.15
C LYS A 129 8.86 20.98 -11.56
N VAL A 130 8.76 22.29 -11.72
CA VAL A 130 8.42 22.94 -12.99
C VAL A 130 9.63 23.75 -13.46
N GLU A 131 10.01 23.58 -14.72
CA GLU A 131 11.11 24.29 -15.36
C GLU A 131 10.63 24.90 -16.68
N GLU A 132 10.80 26.21 -16.83
CA GLU A 132 10.51 26.92 -18.09
C GLU A 132 11.76 26.89 -18.97
N THR A 133 11.60 26.43 -20.20
CA THR A 133 12.67 26.43 -21.21
C THR A 133 12.18 27.08 -22.49
N PRO A 134 13.08 27.50 -23.41
CA PRO A 134 12.67 28.05 -24.70
C PRO A 134 11.81 27.10 -25.55
N LYS A 135 11.89 25.79 -25.29
CA LYS A 135 11.11 24.75 -25.96
C LYS A 135 9.73 24.49 -25.31
N GLY A 136 9.41 25.18 -24.21
CA GLY A 136 8.16 25.04 -23.47
C GLY A 136 8.37 24.65 -21.99
N TRP A 137 7.26 24.28 -21.35
CA TRP A 137 7.20 23.93 -19.93
C TRP A 137 7.54 22.47 -19.70
N PHE A 138 8.53 22.20 -18.87
CA PHE A 138 8.91 20.86 -18.42
C PHE A 138 8.46 20.63 -16.98
N ILE A 139 7.98 19.43 -16.72
CA ILE A 139 7.48 19.01 -15.41
C ILE A 139 8.14 17.69 -15.00
N THR A 140 8.50 17.60 -13.73
CA THR A 140 9.01 16.37 -13.09
C THR A 140 8.17 16.12 -11.85
N TYR A 141 7.59 14.93 -11.73
CA TYR A 141 6.73 14.58 -10.60
C TYR A 141 7.55 14.47 -9.29
N ILE A 142 7.04 15.04 -8.21
CA ILE A 142 7.66 14.90 -6.87
C ILE A 142 6.85 13.87 -6.10
N ASP A 143 7.42 12.68 -5.95
CA ASP A 143 6.81 11.61 -5.18
C ASP A 143 6.98 11.88 -3.67
N ARG A 144 5.88 12.26 -3.02
CA ARG A 144 5.83 12.51 -1.57
C ARG A 144 5.53 11.23 -0.76
N ASP A 145 5.35 10.08 -1.39
CA ASP A 145 5.18 8.83 -0.64
C ASP A 145 6.49 8.47 0.08
N SER A 146 6.38 8.21 1.39
CA SER A 146 7.49 7.96 2.31
C SER A 146 8.37 6.78 1.91
N GLU A 147 7.88 5.88 1.05
CA GLU A 147 8.57 4.68 0.59
C GLU A 147 9.70 4.98 -0.41
N THR A 148 9.55 6.00 -1.27
CA THR A 148 10.59 6.38 -2.24
C THR A 148 11.67 7.23 -1.60
N LEU A 149 11.31 8.16 -0.72
CA LEU A 149 12.29 8.87 0.11
C LEU A 149 13.12 7.90 0.98
N PHE A 150 12.54 6.81 1.46
CA PHE A 150 13.28 5.78 2.19
C PHE A 150 14.21 4.99 1.27
N LYS A 151 13.74 4.54 0.10
CA LYS A 151 14.59 3.85 -0.89
C LYS A 151 15.72 4.73 -1.42
N GLU A 152 15.45 6.00 -1.67
CA GLU A 152 16.42 6.96 -2.16
C GLU A 152 17.45 7.31 -1.08
N LYS A 153 17.02 7.53 0.17
CA LYS A 153 17.94 7.63 1.33
C LYS A 153 18.78 6.36 1.51
N MET A 154 18.21 5.18 1.34
CA MET A 154 18.93 3.90 1.44
C MET A 154 19.93 3.74 0.30
N LYS A 155 19.58 4.10 -0.94
CA LYS A 155 20.49 4.07 -2.09
C LYS A 155 21.62 5.09 -1.92
N ASN A 156 21.30 6.29 -1.46
CA ASN A 156 22.28 7.34 -1.20
C ASN A 156 23.18 7.01 0.00
N LYS A 157 22.67 6.28 1.01
CA LYS A 157 23.46 5.76 2.13
C LYS A 157 24.38 4.62 1.70
N ARG A 158 23.93 3.74 0.79
CA ARG A 158 24.78 2.70 0.18
C ARG A 158 25.89 3.31 -0.66
N ALA A 159 25.57 4.22 -1.57
CA ALA A 159 26.57 4.92 -2.39
C ALA A 159 27.62 5.68 -1.55
N LYS A 160 27.21 6.28 -0.42
CA LYS A 160 28.14 6.90 0.52
C LYS A 160 29.01 5.89 1.29
N ALA A 161 28.48 4.72 1.61
CA ALA A 161 29.27 3.65 2.24
C ALA A 161 30.28 3.07 1.25
N ASP A 162 29.85 2.82 0.01
CA ASP A 162 30.69 2.32 -1.08
C ASP A 162 31.85 3.29 -1.36
N LEU A 163 31.58 4.61 -1.43
CA LEU A 163 32.63 5.63 -1.58
C LEU A 163 33.65 5.65 -0.42
N VAL A 164 33.19 5.43 0.82
CA VAL A 164 34.09 5.40 1.99
C VAL A 164 34.93 4.12 2.01
N ASP A 165 34.38 3.00 1.54
CA ASP A 165 35.11 1.75 1.40
C ASP A 165 36.09 1.79 0.23
N GLU A 166 35.73 2.42 -0.90
CA GLU A 166 36.65 2.71 -2.01
C GLU A 166 37.83 3.60 -1.55
N GLU A 167 37.57 4.67 -0.80
CA GLU A 167 38.64 5.55 -0.28
C GLU A 167 39.58 4.80 0.69
N LYS A 168 39.06 3.82 1.44
CA LYS A 168 39.89 2.93 2.26
C LYS A 168 40.72 1.97 1.42
N GLN A 169 40.12 1.39 0.38
CA GLN A 169 40.82 0.47 -0.52
C GLN A 169 41.94 1.20 -1.29
N GLU A 170 41.70 2.42 -1.77
CA GLU A 170 42.72 3.23 -2.44
C GLU A 170 43.91 3.51 -1.51
N LYS A 171 43.66 3.84 -0.24
CA LYS A 171 44.74 4.04 0.75
C LYS A 171 45.53 2.75 1.04
N GLU A 172 44.88 1.59 1.04
CA GLU A 172 45.56 0.30 1.24
C GLU A 172 46.42 -0.07 0.02
N ILE A 173 45.90 0.13 -1.19
CA ILE A 173 46.62 -0.08 -2.46
C ILE A 173 47.83 0.86 -2.54
N GLN A 174 47.66 2.14 -2.19
CA GLN A 174 48.74 3.12 -2.23
C GLN A 174 49.89 2.75 -1.26
N LYS A 175 49.58 2.23 -0.07
CA LYS A 175 50.59 1.71 0.87
C LYS A 175 51.30 0.46 0.35
N GLN A 176 50.60 -0.40 -0.38
CA GLN A 176 51.22 -1.58 -1.00
C GLN A 176 52.18 -1.17 -2.13
N ILE A 177 51.80 -0.18 -2.94
CA ILE A 177 52.66 0.40 -3.99
C ILE A 177 53.90 1.04 -3.38
N GLU A 178 53.74 1.87 -2.34
CA GLU A 178 54.87 2.52 -1.67
C GLU A 178 55.84 1.50 -1.03
N ARG A 179 55.31 0.43 -0.42
CA ARG A 179 56.13 -0.66 0.13
C ARG A 179 56.85 -1.44 -0.98
N ALA A 180 56.21 -1.66 -2.13
CA ALA A 180 56.82 -2.31 -3.28
C ALA A 180 57.89 -1.43 -3.94
N GLU A 181 57.67 -0.12 -4.05
CA GLU A 181 58.67 0.85 -4.51
C GLU A 181 59.87 0.90 -3.57
N GLN A 182 59.68 0.93 -2.26
CA GLN A 182 60.79 0.87 -1.29
C GLN A 182 61.60 -0.43 -1.38
N MET A 183 60.95 -1.56 -1.66
CA MET A 183 61.63 -2.84 -1.91
C MET A 183 62.39 -2.85 -3.25
N MET A 184 61.84 -2.26 -4.31
CA MET A 184 62.54 -2.09 -5.60
C MET A 184 63.71 -1.10 -5.51
N GLN A 185 63.59 -0.06 -4.69
CA GLN A 185 64.65 0.93 -4.49
C GLN A 185 65.81 0.38 -3.65
N GLN A 186 65.57 -0.66 -2.84
CA GLN A 186 66.62 -1.39 -2.10
C GLN A 186 67.35 -2.46 -2.92
N SER A 187 66.87 -2.79 -4.13
CA SER A 187 67.48 -3.79 -5.02
C SER A 187 68.32 -3.20 -6.15
N ILE A 188 69.00 -2.07 -5.92
CA ILE A 188 70.05 -1.59 -6.83
C ILE A 188 71.39 -1.55 -6.08
N PRO A 189 72.26 -2.53 -6.35
CA PRO A 189 73.66 -2.24 -6.59
C PRO A 189 74.08 -2.74 -7.98
N ASP A 190 74.48 -1.77 -8.79
CA ASP A 190 75.56 -1.77 -9.79
C ASP A 190 76.15 -3.14 -10.20
N SER A 191 75.80 -3.63 -11.40
CA SER A 191 76.76 -4.28 -12.32
C SER A 191 76.17 -4.58 -13.69
N GLU A 192 77.07 -4.42 -14.65
CA GLU A 192 76.90 -4.45 -16.09
C GLU A 192 76.54 -5.84 -16.68
N GLN A 193 75.83 -5.78 -17.80
CA GLN A 193 75.86 -6.71 -18.95
C GLN A 193 75.12 -8.06 -18.94
N PRO A 194 74.72 -8.53 -20.15
CA PRO A 194 73.44 -9.21 -20.38
C PRO A 194 73.58 -10.69 -20.70
N SER A 195 72.64 -11.52 -20.24
CA SER A 195 72.46 -12.87 -20.78
C SER A 195 71.07 -13.43 -20.50
N GLN A 196 70.31 -13.59 -21.59
CA GLN A 196 69.76 -14.85 -22.05
C GLN A 196 69.20 -15.90 -21.04
N VAL A 197 67.99 -16.35 -21.39
CA VAL A 197 67.42 -17.72 -21.29
C VAL A 197 66.42 -18.01 -20.17
N GLU A 198 65.19 -18.27 -20.65
CA GLU A 198 64.13 -19.21 -20.22
C GLU A 198 63.84 -19.50 -18.75
N THR A 199 62.56 -19.35 -18.40
CA THR A 199 61.90 -20.24 -17.42
C THR A 199 60.45 -20.51 -17.81
N THR A 200 60.20 -21.67 -18.41
CA THR A 200 58.99 -22.45 -18.14
C THR A 200 59.13 -23.13 -16.78
N ARG A 201 58.13 -23.03 -15.90
CA ARG A 201 57.44 -24.17 -15.24
C ARG A 201 56.55 -23.70 -14.08
N GLU A 202 55.29 -24.08 -14.20
CA GLU A 202 54.24 -24.05 -13.18
C GLU A 202 54.45 -25.14 -12.12
N LEU A 203 54.06 -24.87 -10.88
CA LEU A 203 53.73 -25.84 -9.82
C LEU A 203 52.57 -25.23 -9.01
N ASN A 204 51.34 -25.71 -9.19
CA ASN A 204 50.67 -26.79 -8.47
C ASN A 204 50.45 -26.49 -6.96
N VAL A 205 49.19 -26.21 -6.60
CA VAL A 205 48.74 -26.03 -5.21
C VAL A 205 47.87 -27.22 -4.85
N GLU A 206 48.36 -28.06 -3.95
CA GLU A 206 47.55 -29.07 -3.27
C GLU A 206 47.25 -28.63 -1.83
N ASP A 207 46.04 -29.02 -1.46
CA ASP A 207 45.56 -29.43 -0.15
C ASP A 207 44.77 -28.44 0.71
N GLY A 208 43.61 -28.94 1.13
CA GLY A 208 42.54 -28.21 1.79
C GLY A 208 42.79 -28.03 3.27
N THR A 209 42.30 -26.92 3.81
CA THR A 209 42.09 -26.79 5.26
C THR A 209 40.76 -26.07 5.51
N LYS A 210 39.93 -26.76 6.28
CA LYS A 210 38.56 -26.41 6.67
C LYS A 210 38.66 -25.59 7.95
N ILE A 211 38.17 -24.35 7.95
CA ILE A 211 38.15 -23.52 9.15
C ILE A 211 36.73 -23.53 9.70
N GLY A 212 36.52 -24.26 10.80
CA GLY A 212 35.25 -24.33 11.54
C GLY A 212 35.28 -23.38 12.74
N PHE A 213 34.24 -22.54 12.89
CA PHE A 213 34.03 -21.73 14.08
C PHE A 213 32.83 -22.27 14.86
N SER A 214 33.13 -22.82 16.04
CA SER A 214 32.17 -23.29 17.04
C SER A 214 32.13 -22.30 18.19
N LEU A 215 30.99 -21.65 18.44
CA LEU A 215 30.75 -20.91 19.68
C LEU A 215 29.28 -21.03 20.08
N GLY A 216 29.02 -21.90 21.06
CA GLY A 216 27.75 -22.00 21.75
C GLY A 216 27.94 -21.75 23.24
N SER A 217 27.04 -21.00 23.86
CA SER A 217 26.68 -21.18 25.27
C SER A 217 25.30 -20.59 25.57
N SER A 218 24.49 -21.47 26.14
CA SER A 218 23.16 -21.25 26.69
C SER A 218 23.20 -20.48 28.01
N ALA A 219 22.19 -19.66 28.28
CA ALA A 219 21.66 -19.46 29.63
C ALA A 219 20.20 -18.94 29.59
N LYS A 220 19.34 -19.67 30.28
CA LYS A 220 17.97 -19.38 30.77
C LYS A 220 17.99 -19.79 32.26
N PRO A 221 16.92 -19.64 33.08
CA PRO A 221 15.71 -18.79 33.05
C PRO A 221 15.40 -18.21 34.46
N VAL A 222 14.12 -17.88 34.77
CA VAL A 222 13.37 -17.87 36.08
C VAL A 222 12.49 -16.61 36.16
N THR A 223 11.18 -16.62 35.80
CA THR A 223 9.93 -17.02 36.51
C THR A 223 9.44 -16.10 37.64
N LYS A 224 8.18 -15.63 37.53
CA LYS A 224 7.02 -15.68 38.47
C LYS A 224 6.02 -14.52 38.19
N GLU A 225 4.76 -14.79 37.84
CA GLU A 225 3.57 -14.97 38.73
C GLU A 225 3.15 -13.64 39.41
N LYS A 226 1.88 -13.20 39.57
CA LYS A 226 0.51 -13.74 39.42
C LYS A 226 -0.50 -12.58 39.67
N GLY A 227 -1.72 -12.71 39.15
CA GLY A 227 -2.99 -12.21 39.72
C GLY A 227 -3.28 -10.69 39.65
N GLU A 228 -4.51 -10.18 39.67
CA GLU A 228 -5.88 -10.69 39.49
C GLU A 228 -6.83 -9.46 39.61
N ALA A 229 -8.12 -9.63 39.26
CA ALA A 229 -9.24 -8.68 39.43
C ALA A 229 -9.33 -7.54 38.36
N SER A 230 -10.49 -7.04 37.93
CA SER A 230 -11.87 -7.17 38.39
C SER A 230 -12.84 -6.71 37.29
N ARG A 231 -14.11 -7.10 37.46
CA ARG A 231 -15.30 -6.84 36.62
C ARG A 231 -15.72 -5.36 36.66
N ILE A 232 -16.02 -4.72 35.52
CA ILE A 232 -16.94 -3.57 35.43
C ILE A 232 -17.74 -3.62 34.11
N VAL A 233 -19.01 -3.97 34.25
CA VAL A 233 -20.24 -3.31 33.73
C VAL A 233 -20.19 -2.70 32.31
N PHE A 234 -21.03 -3.27 31.45
CA PHE A 234 -21.40 -2.81 30.11
C PHE A 234 -22.45 -1.70 30.27
N ASP A 235 -22.16 -0.49 29.81
CA ASP A 235 -23.16 0.58 29.66
C ASP A 235 -23.57 0.67 28.18
N GLU A 236 -24.87 0.85 28.01
CA GLU A 236 -25.68 0.72 26.81
C GLU A 236 -25.17 1.53 25.61
N VAL A 237 -25.29 0.90 24.44
CA VAL A 237 -25.26 1.56 23.14
C VAL A 237 -26.71 1.84 22.81
N ASP A 238 -27.09 3.12 22.81
CA ASP A 238 -28.38 3.59 22.32
C ASP A 238 -28.55 3.19 20.85
N GLU A 239 -29.63 2.46 20.58
CA GLU A 239 -30.12 2.07 19.27
C GLU A 239 -30.80 3.27 18.60
N GLU A 240 -30.47 3.57 17.34
CA GLU A 240 -31.51 4.10 16.43
C GLU A 240 -31.39 3.48 15.04
N LYS A 241 -32.44 2.72 14.71
CA LYS A 241 -32.75 2.19 13.37
C LYS A 241 -33.40 3.28 12.51
N HIS A 242 -33.12 3.16 11.22
CA HIS A 242 -33.81 3.71 10.04
C HIS A 242 -35.35 3.85 10.18
N GLU A 243 -35.91 4.94 9.64
CA GLU A 243 -36.98 4.92 8.60
C GLU A 243 -37.27 6.33 8.04
N GLU A 244 -37.90 6.35 6.86
CA GLU A 244 -37.92 7.40 5.83
C GLU A 244 -38.86 8.60 6.05
N ARG A 245 -38.51 9.76 5.45
CA ARG A 245 -39.32 10.67 4.57
C ARG A 245 -39.08 12.17 4.81
N ASN A 246 -38.90 12.89 3.69
CA ASN A 246 -38.60 14.31 3.50
C ASN A 246 -39.90 15.17 3.44
N PRO A 247 -39.91 16.51 3.19
CA PRO A 247 -39.12 17.68 3.67
C PRO A 247 -40.00 18.82 4.28
N LYS A 248 -39.40 19.76 5.04
CA LYS A 248 -39.57 21.26 4.96
C LYS A 248 -39.24 21.97 6.29
N ASN A 249 -38.49 23.08 6.19
CA ASN A 249 -38.34 24.27 7.07
C ASN A 249 -38.36 24.04 8.60
N ASN A 250 -37.38 24.49 9.39
CA ASN A 250 -37.03 25.91 9.52
C ASN A 250 -35.75 26.08 10.37
N LEU A 251 -35.16 27.27 10.25
CA LEU A 251 -33.91 27.73 10.81
C LEU A 251 -33.79 27.78 12.35
N LYS A 252 -32.51 27.75 12.78
CA LYS A 252 -31.88 28.32 14.00
C LYS A 252 -32.01 27.56 15.33
N ARG A 253 -30.89 26.93 15.74
CA ARG A 253 -30.06 27.43 16.87
C ARG A 253 -28.67 26.75 16.93
N LYS A 254 -27.64 27.58 16.76
CA LYS A 254 -26.33 27.51 17.45
C LYS A 254 -26.59 27.32 18.97
N GLU A 255 -25.77 26.68 19.79
CA GLU A 255 -24.34 26.36 19.78
C GLU A 255 -24.12 25.40 20.98
N SER A 256 -23.05 24.60 20.90
CA SER A 256 -22.15 24.15 21.99
C SER A 256 -21.95 22.63 22.09
N GLY A 257 -20.68 22.23 21.95
CA GLY A 257 -20.15 21.02 22.58
C GLY A 257 -19.66 19.92 21.64
N GLY A 258 -18.34 19.89 21.40
CA GLY A 258 -17.63 18.64 21.09
C GLY A 258 -17.11 18.53 19.67
N GLY A 259 -16.03 19.25 19.37
CA GLY A 259 -15.23 19.00 18.17
C GLY A 259 -14.79 17.54 18.13
N LYS A 260 -15.35 16.76 17.21
CA LYS A 260 -14.81 15.47 16.77
C LYS A 260 -13.59 15.73 15.88
N SER A 261 -12.56 16.18 16.58
CA SER A 261 -11.13 16.07 16.37
C SER A 261 -10.62 15.67 14.96
N THR A 262 -9.96 16.62 14.32
CA THR A 262 -9.00 16.39 13.21
C THR A 262 -7.95 15.31 13.53
N LEU A 263 -7.69 15.02 14.82
CA LEU A 263 -6.80 13.93 15.23
C LEU A 263 -7.48 12.55 15.10
N GLU A 264 -8.79 12.44 15.30
CA GLU A 264 -9.52 11.17 15.13
C GLU A 264 -9.59 10.78 13.66
N GLU A 265 -9.75 11.76 12.75
CA GLU A 265 -9.65 11.54 11.31
C GLU A 265 -8.23 11.15 10.87
N MET A 266 -7.19 11.79 11.42
CA MET A 266 -5.80 11.45 11.15
C MET A 266 -5.43 10.03 11.63
N ILE A 267 -5.89 9.64 12.83
CA ILE A 267 -5.70 8.29 13.38
C ILE A 267 -6.42 7.25 12.52
N LYS A 268 -7.65 7.54 12.08
CA LYS A 268 -8.42 6.64 11.22
C LYS A 268 -7.76 6.47 9.84
N GLU A 269 -7.15 7.52 9.31
CA GLU A 269 -6.40 7.44 8.07
C GLU A 269 -5.11 6.62 8.23
N GLU A 270 -4.38 6.79 9.34
CA GLU A 270 -3.22 5.97 9.67
C GLU A 270 -3.60 4.49 9.85
N GLU A 271 -4.72 4.22 10.53
CA GLU A 271 -5.28 2.87 10.67
C GLU A 271 -5.59 2.24 9.32
N ARG A 272 -6.26 2.97 8.42
CA ARG A 272 -6.58 2.48 7.07
C ARG A 272 -5.31 2.22 6.25
N LYS A 273 -4.27 3.04 6.41
CA LYS A 273 -2.96 2.80 5.78
C LYS A 273 -2.30 1.54 6.36
N LYS A 274 -2.30 1.38 7.68
CA LYS A 274 -1.77 0.19 8.35
C LYS A 274 -2.55 -1.05 8.00
N GLU A 275 -3.87 -0.96 7.87
CA GLU A 275 -4.72 -2.06 7.42
C GLU A 275 -4.32 -2.53 6.02
N LYS A 276 -4.17 -1.61 5.05
CA LYS A 276 -3.72 -1.97 3.70
C LYS A 276 -2.32 -2.60 3.67
N LEU A 277 -1.40 -2.15 4.52
CA LEU A 277 -0.04 -2.68 4.57
C LEU A 277 0.03 -4.03 5.31
N ASN A 278 -0.76 -4.19 6.37
CA ASN A 278 -0.71 -5.32 7.30
C ASN A 278 -1.74 -6.42 6.98
N ARG A 279 -2.72 -6.17 6.09
CA ARG A 279 -3.56 -7.22 5.51
C ARG A 279 -2.67 -8.08 4.62
N LYS A 280 -2.37 -9.27 5.11
CA LYS A 280 -1.64 -10.30 4.36
C LYS A 280 -2.58 -11.46 4.04
N ASP A 281 -2.20 -12.21 3.02
CA ASP A 281 -2.74 -13.50 2.64
C ASP A 281 -2.52 -14.57 3.72
N TYR A 282 -1.38 -14.54 4.41
CA TYR A 282 -1.14 -15.42 5.55
C TYR A 282 -1.66 -14.83 6.86
N TRP A 283 -2.24 -15.64 7.73
CA TRP A 283 -2.71 -15.21 9.07
C TRP A 283 -2.11 -16.02 10.22
N LEU A 284 -1.44 -17.13 9.94
CA LEU A 284 -0.93 -18.02 10.97
C LEU A 284 0.15 -17.34 11.84
N HIS A 285 0.05 -17.52 13.16
CA HIS A 285 1.02 -17.00 14.14
C HIS A 285 1.35 -18.06 15.17
N GLU A 286 2.57 -17.99 15.72
CA GLU A 286 2.98 -18.85 16.83
C GLU A 286 2.24 -18.48 18.13
N GLY A 287 1.93 -19.52 18.92
CA GLY A 287 1.28 -19.40 20.22
C GLY A 287 -0.22 -19.14 20.18
N ILE A 288 -0.88 -19.45 19.06
CA ILE A 288 -2.34 -19.38 18.94
C ILE A 288 -2.95 -20.78 18.92
N VAL A 289 -4.23 -20.88 19.34
CA VAL A 289 -5.01 -22.12 19.29
C VAL A 289 -5.85 -22.12 18.01
N VAL A 290 -5.63 -23.10 17.16
CA VAL A 290 -6.36 -23.29 15.90
C VAL A 290 -7.18 -24.56 15.96
N LYS A 291 -8.20 -24.65 15.10
CA LYS A 291 -9.01 -25.84 14.91
C LYS A 291 -8.73 -26.42 13.53
N VAL A 292 -8.43 -27.71 13.48
CA VAL A 292 -8.07 -28.41 12.24
C VAL A 292 -9.34 -28.78 11.48
N MET A 293 -9.46 -28.33 10.24
CA MET A 293 -10.63 -28.53 9.35
C MET A 293 -10.31 -29.36 8.10
N SER A 294 -9.10 -29.95 8.01
CA SER A 294 -8.74 -30.85 6.91
C SER A 294 -9.65 -32.09 6.87
N LYS A 295 -10.27 -32.34 5.72
CA LYS A 295 -11.06 -33.56 5.46
C LYS A 295 -10.18 -34.80 5.32
N VAL A 296 -8.95 -34.65 4.86
CA VAL A 296 -7.98 -35.76 4.70
C VAL A 296 -7.53 -36.28 6.06
N LEU A 297 -7.35 -35.36 7.02
CA LEU A 297 -7.02 -35.73 8.39
C LEU A 297 -8.24 -36.19 9.21
N ALA A 298 -9.44 -36.18 8.63
CA ALA A 298 -10.65 -36.71 9.27
C ALA A 298 -10.57 -38.24 9.44
N GLU A 299 -10.01 -38.96 8.46
CA GLU A 299 -9.79 -40.41 8.54
C GLU A 299 -8.87 -40.79 9.72
N LYS A 300 -8.01 -39.86 10.13
CA LYS A 300 -7.07 -40.02 11.25
C LYS A 300 -7.61 -39.45 12.58
N GLY A 301 -8.84 -38.95 12.61
CA GLY A 301 -9.51 -38.47 13.82
C GLY A 301 -9.13 -37.04 14.27
N TYR A 302 -8.43 -36.25 13.44
CA TYR A 302 -8.01 -34.89 13.81
C TYR A 302 -8.99 -33.79 13.37
N TYR A 303 -10.06 -34.16 12.66
CA TYR A 303 -11.05 -33.18 12.19
C TYR A 303 -11.81 -32.53 13.34
N LYS A 304 -11.96 -31.21 13.29
CA LYS A 304 -12.54 -30.33 14.32
C LYS A 304 -11.81 -30.35 15.67
N GLN A 305 -10.64 -30.98 15.74
CA GLN A 305 -9.83 -30.99 16.95
C GLN A 305 -9.01 -29.70 17.08
N LYS A 306 -8.75 -29.31 18.32
CA LYS A 306 -8.01 -28.08 18.64
C LYS A 306 -6.55 -28.39 18.92
N GLY A 307 -5.67 -27.52 18.44
CA GLY A 307 -4.24 -27.62 18.65
C GLY A 307 -3.58 -26.26 18.79
N VAL A 308 -2.37 -26.26 19.33
CA VAL A 308 -1.55 -25.06 19.52
C VAL A 308 -0.51 -24.98 18.42
N VAL A 309 -0.43 -23.85 17.75
CA VAL A 309 0.61 -23.58 16.75
C VAL A 309 1.94 -23.34 17.47
N LYS A 310 2.88 -24.28 17.36
CA LYS A 310 4.22 -24.16 17.95
C LYS A 310 5.16 -23.33 17.08
N LYS A 311 5.12 -23.57 15.78
CA LYS A 311 6.01 -22.95 14.80
C LYS A 311 5.28 -22.73 13.50
N VAL A 312 5.57 -21.62 12.83
CA VAL A 312 5.08 -21.35 11.47
C VAL A 312 6.24 -21.49 10.49
N ILE A 313 6.05 -22.30 9.46
CA ILE A 313 6.99 -22.58 8.37
C ILE A 313 6.45 -21.91 7.10
N ASP A 314 7.34 -21.20 6.40
CA ASP A 314 7.03 -20.52 5.13
C ASP A 314 5.80 -19.60 5.18
N LYS A 315 5.43 -19.12 6.37
CA LYS A 315 4.29 -18.22 6.69
C LYS A 315 2.90 -18.86 6.58
N TYR A 316 2.74 -19.95 5.81
CA TYR A 316 1.43 -20.61 5.58
C TYR A 316 1.24 -21.90 6.36
N VAL A 317 2.32 -22.63 6.64
CA VAL A 317 2.24 -23.98 7.24
C VAL A 317 2.51 -23.90 8.74
N GLY A 318 1.61 -24.46 9.55
CA GLY A 318 1.77 -24.57 10.99
C GLY A 318 2.21 -25.94 11.45
N GLU A 319 3.19 -25.99 12.35
CA GLU A 319 3.40 -27.14 13.23
C GLU A 319 2.46 -27.03 14.43
N ILE A 320 1.43 -27.87 14.45
CA ILE A 320 0.33 -27.85 15.41
C ILE A 320 0.48 -29.01 16.37
N GLU A 321 0.64 -28.71 17.66
CA GLU A 321 0.55 -29.71 18.72
C GLU A 321 -0.92 -29.85 19.14
N MET A 322 -1.52 -31.02 18.90
CA MET A 322 -2.91 -31.31 19.28
C MET A 322 -3.06 -31.32 20.80
N LEU A 323 -4.12 -30.70 21.33
CA LEU A 323 -4.33 -30.60 22.78
C LEU A 323 -4.62 -31.97 23.44
N ASP A 324 -5.35 -32.85 22.74
CA ASP A 324 -5.78 -34.13 23.29
C ASP A 324 -4.65 -35.17 23.31
N ASN A 325 -3.99 -35.36 22.16
CA ASN A 325 -3.05 -36.46 21.95
C ASN A 325 -1.58 -36.03 21.92
N LYS A 326 -1.28 -34.72 22.03
CA LYS A 326 0.07 -34.14 21.88
C LYS A 326 0.82 -34.48 20.58
N HIS A 327 0.10 -34.99 19.59
CA HIS A 327 0.67 -35.25 18.27
C HIS A 327 0.97 -33.93 17.57
N VAL A 328 2.12 -33.87 16.88
CA VAL A 328 2.52 -32.71 16.09
C VAL A 328 2.19 -32.96 14.63
N LEU A 329 1.37 -32.09 14.05
CA LEU A 329 0.94 -32.15 12.65
C LEU A 329 1.45 -30.92 11.91
N ARG A 330 1.81 -31.09 10.63
CA ARG A 330 2.07 -29.99 9.71
C ARG A 330 0.85 -29.79 8.84
N VAL A 331 0.22 -28.63 8.96
CA VAL A 331 -1.05 -28.33 8.29
C VAL A 331 -0.97 -26.91 7.72
N ASP A 332 -1.47 -26.74 6.50
CA ASP A 332 -1.55 -25.42 5.87
C ASP A 332 -2.70 -24.60 6.48
N GLN A 333 -2.54 -23.28 6.52
CA GLN A 333 -3.56 -22.36 7.05
C GLN A 333 -4.94 -22.48 6.38
N GLU A 334 -5.03 -22.93 5.12
CA GLU A 334 -6.33 -23.15 4.43
C GLU A 334 -7.16 -24.26 5.09
N GLU A 335 -6.49 -25.21 5.75
CA GLU A 335 -7.13 -26.30 6.47
C GLU A 335 -7.29 -26.02 7.97
N LEU A 336 -7.09 -24.77 8.39
CA LEU A 336 -7.18 -24.31 9.78
C LEU A 336 -8.26 -23.24 9.93
N GLU A 337 -8.89 -23.22 11.10
CA GLU A 337 -9.88 -22.23 11.49
C GLU A 337 -9.40 -21.53 12.77
N THR A 338 -9.60 -20.21 12.87
CA THR A 338 -9.33 -19.46 14.09
C THR A 338 -10.28 -19.89 15.20
N VAL A 339 -9.79 -19.89 16.44
CA VAL A 339 -10.63 -20.22 17.60
C VAL A 339 -10.88 -18.96 18.41
N ILE A 340 -12.14 -18.65 18.68
CA ILE A 340 -12.51 -17.52 19.53
C ILE A 340 -12.70 -18.03 20.97
N PRO A 341 -12.02 -17.44 21.97
CA PRO A 341 -12.21 -17.81 23.37
C PRO A 341 -13.54 -17.27 23.91
N GLN A 342 -13.87 -17.62 25.15
CA GLN A 342 -14.97 -16.97 25.86
C GLN A 342 -14.66 -15.48 26.11
N VAL A 343 -15.71 -14.68 26.25
CA VAL A 343 -15.61 -13.26 26.58
C VAL A 343 -14.76 -13.07 27.84
N GLY A 344 -13.85 -12.11 27.79
CA GLY A 344 -12.81 -11.88 28.80
C GLY A 344 -11.51 -12.65 28.54
N GLY A 345 -11.49 -13.59 27.59
CA GLY A 345 -10.30 -14.34 27.19
C GLY A 345 -9.31 -13.52 26.35
N ARG A 346 -8.05 -13.98 26.33
CA ARG A 346 -6.97 -13.37 25.54
C ARG A 346 -6.98 -13.87 24.11
N VAL A 347 -6.88 -12.93 23.17
CA VAL A 347 -6.79 -13.16 21.74
C VAL A 347 -5.56 -12.44 21.18
N LYS A 348 -5.07 -12.94 20.05
CA LYS A 348 -4.06 -12.29 19.23
C LYS A 348 -4.73 -11.84 17.95
N ILE A 349 -4.47 -10.60 17.56
CA ILE A 349 -4.91 -10.08 16.28
C ILE A 349 -3.96 -10.65 15.22
N VAL A 350 -4.47 -11.54 14.39
CA VAL A 350 -3.70 -12.29 13.41
C VAL A 350 -3.66 -11.61 12.05
N ASN A 351 -4.57 -10.67 11.77
CA ASN A 351 -4.57 -9.90 10.53
C ASN A 351 -5.16 -8.49 10.72
N GLY A 352 -5.03 -7.64 9.70
CA GLY A 352 -5.54 -6.26 9.73
C GLY A 352 -4.57 -5.24 10.35
N ALA A 353 -5.06 -4.03 10.64
CA ALA A 353 -4.21 -2.89 11.05
C ALA A 353 -3.34 -3.18 12.29
N TYR A 354 -3.86 -3.98 13.22
CA TYR A 354 -3.25 -4.28 14.52
C TYR A 354 -2.59 -5.65 14.58
N ARG A 355 -2.28 -6.25 13.43
CA ARG A 355 -1.63 -7.56 13.33
C ARG A 355 -0.45 -7.71 14.29
N GLY A 356 -0.44 -8.83 15.02
CA GLY A 356 0.57 -9.18 16.02
C GLY A 356 0.26 -8.69 17.44
N SER A 357 -0.71 -7.78 17.60
CA SER A 357 -1.07 -7.23 18.92
C SER A 357 -1.85 -8.25 19.75
N LEU A 358 -1.61 -8.23 21.06
CA LEU A 358 -2.38 -9.00 22.03
C LEU A 358 -3.57 -8.16 22.50
N ALA A 359 -4.74 -8.77 22.56
CA ALA A 359 -5.97 -8.12 22.94
C ALA A 359 -6.84 -9.02 23.83
N ARG A 360 -7.79 -8.41 24.52
CA ARG A 360 -8.80 -9.07 25.33
C ARG A 360 -10.14 -8.99 24.63
N LEU A 361 -10.83 -10.12 24.56
CA LEU A 361 -12.17 -10.19 24.00
C LEU A 361 -13.17 -9.56 24.98
N LEU A 362 -13.88 -8.51 24.56
CA LEU A 362 -14.89 -7.83 25.38
C LEU A 362 -16.32 -8.26 25.02
N GLY A 363 -16.56 -8.63 23.76
CA GLY A 363 -17.87 -9.03 23.28
C GLY A 363 -17.77 -9.68 21.91
N VAL A 364 -18.78 -10.47 21.57
CA VAL A 364 -18.87 -11.25 20.33
C VAL A 364 -20.24 -10.98 19.74
N ASP A 365 -20.29 -10.60 18.47
CA ASP A 365 -21.51 -10.34 17.70
C ASP A 365 -21.63 -11.41 16.62
N THR A 366 -22.49 -12.40 16.89
CA THR A 366 -22.70 -13.56 16.01
C THR A 366 -23.38 -13.22 14.70
N ASP A 367 -24.14 -12.12 14.64
CA ASP A 367 -24.92 -11.76 13.46
C ASP A 367 -24.03 -11.13 12.39
N ARG A 368 -23.02 -10.37 12.82
CA ARG A 368 -22.05 -9.69 11.95
C ARG A 368 -20.70 -10.40 11.85
N PHE A 369 -20.55 -11.58 12.47
CA PHE A 369 -19.29 -12.34 12.53
C PHE A 369 -18.09 -11.50 12.99
N CYS A 370 -18.33 -10.64 13.97
CA CYS A 370 -17.32 -9.70 14.45
C CYS A 370 -17.27 -9.63 15.97
N ALA A 371 -16.14 -9.23 16.51
CA ALA A 371 -15.87 -9.18 17.94
C ALA A 371 -15.37 -7.79 18.36
N LYS A 372 -15.72 -7.42 19.58
CA LYS A 372 -15.19 -6.25 20.27
C LYS A 372 -13.98 -6.69 21.08
N VAL A 373 -12.81 -6.12 20.78
CA VAL A 373 -11.55 -6.46 21.44
C VAL A 373 -10.84 -5.21 21.96
N GLN A 374 -10.12 -5.33 23.08
CA GLN A 374 -9.31 -4.26 23.65
C GLN A 374 -7.84 -4.66 23.63
N ILE A 375 -6.97 -3.84 23.06
CA ILE A 375 -5.53 -4.11 22.99
C ILE A 375 -4.92 -3.98 24.40
N GLU A 376 -4.23 -5.03 24.88
CA GLU A 376 -3.63 -5.06 26.24
C GLU A 376 -2.13 -4.72 26.26
N LYS A 377 -1.47 -4.61 25.08
CA LYS A 377 -0.02 -4.36 24.96
C LYS A 377 0.34 -3.64 23.66
N GLY A 378 1.26 -2.66 23.74
CA GLY A 378 1.90 -2.01 22.59
C GLY A 378 1.63 -0.51 22.52
N ALA A 379 1.91 0.10 21.37
CA ALA A 379 1.70 1.54 21.13
C ALA A 379 0.23 1.98 21.19
N TYR A 380 -0.70 1.02 21.21
CA TYR A 380 -2.15 1.23 21.21
C TYR A 380 -2.83 0.62 22.45
N ASP A 381 -2.08 0.50 23.54
CA ASP A 381 -2.59 -0.06 24.78
C ASP A 381 -3.88 0.66 25.25
N GLY A 382 -4.87 -0.11 25.67
CA GLY A 382 -6.19 0.37 26.08
C GLY A 382 -7.16 0.67 24.95
N ARG A 383 -6.74 0.67 23.67
CA ARG A 383 -7.64 0.97 22.54
C ARG A 383 -8.67 -0.15 22.32
N VAL A 384 -9.93 0.24 22.18
CA VAL A 384 -11.05 -0.67 21.94
C VAL A 384 -11.42 -0.69 20.45
N LEU A 385 -11.29 -1.85 19.83
CA LEU A 385 -11.75 -2.12 18.47
C LEU A 385 -13.18 -2.68 18.54
N LYS A 386 -14.12 -1.99 17.91
CA LYS A 386 -15.56 -2.30 18.06
C LYS A 386 -16.03 -3.45 17.16
N ALA A 387 -15.41 -3.62 15.99
CA ALA A 387 -15.82 -4.61 15.00
C ALA A 387 -14.56 -5.18 14.33
N VAL A 388 -14.01 -6.26 14.89
CA VAL A 388 -12.92 -7.04 14.29
C VAL A 388 -13.47 -8.37 13.80
N GLU A 389 -13.19 -8.75 12.56
CA GLU A 389 -13.65 -10.02 11.97
C GLU A 389 -13.11 -11.23 12.73
N TYR A 390 -13.87 -12.32 12.76
CA TYR A 390 -13.46 -13.58 13.41
C TYR A 390 -12.21 -14.20 12.79
N GLU A 391 -11.98 -14.00 11.50
CA GLU A 391 -10.77 -14.46 10.79
C GLU A 391 -9.52 -13.70 11.23
N ASP A 392 -9.69 -12.50 11.79
CA ASP A 392 -8.60 -11.60 12.16
C ASP A 392 -8.16 -11.74 13.62
N ILE A 393 -8.85 -12.57 14.40
CA ILE A 393 -8.54 -12.80 15.81
C ILE A 393 -8.50 -14.29 16.13
N CYS A 394 -7.54 -14.68 16.96
CA CYS A 394 -7.40 -16.06 17.37
C CYS A 394 -7.05 -16.15 18.86
N LYS A 395 -7.58 -17.16 19.55
CA LYS A 395 -7.29 -17.46 20.94
C LYS A 395 -5.78 -17.67 21.13
N VAL A 396 -5.23 -17.08 22.17
CA VAL A 396 -3.84 -17.33 22.60
C VAL A 396 -3.80 -18.61 23.44
N ALA A 397 -2.75 -19.41 23.22
CA ALA A 397 -2.53 -20.69 23.90
C ALA A 397 -2.18 -20.55 25.39
#